data_AF-A0A929K6K1-F1
#
_entry.id   AF-A0A929K6K1-F1
#
_cell.length_a   1.000
_cell.length_b   1.000
_cell.length_c   1.000
_cell.angle_alpha   90.00
_cell.angle_beta   90.00
_cell.angle_gamma   90.00
#
_symmetry.space_group_name_H-M   'P 1'
#
loop_
_entity.id
_entity.type
_entity.pdbx_description
1 polymer ?
#
loop_
_entity_poly.entity_id
_entity_poly.type
_entity_poly.pdbx_seq_one_letter_code
_entity_poly.pdbx_strand_id
1 'polypeptide(L)'
;MAVFSKIELMASSLKRKTIMGLIFLFILPGCVVATRKDVVPPPIRSLYKGEYKVGEYLKDHQPRMVAILPFKNETKKKEAFEIVRRTFYNHFSSLRYGDLELFKVDQRLKKAGFTDPDEINKLSPQRLGKILGVDAVIYGRITHYDRAYAGVYSKVSVGAAVKMVDVKANELLWSGQHVQSKHQGGVPITPIGLIITAISTAANIRQIELLRTSDDLFRDMVKTIPGPTVAEASIPPVIKMLVHDAVGSPKKAGDIIKVVLEGNPHLAASYDIGDFKQG
;
A
#
# COMPACT_ATOMS: atom_id res chain seq x y z
N MET A 1 -23.29 39.88 -95.99
CA MET A 1 -22.29 40.03 -94.91
C MET A 1 -21.89 38.61 -94.49
N ALA A 2 -20.59 38.31 -94.60
CA ALA A 2 -19.93 36.98 -94.67
C ALA A 2 -19.87 36.22 -93.33
N VAL A 3 -19.42 34.96 -93.13
CA VAL A 3 -19.13 33.67 -93.83
C VAL A 3 -18.72 32.69 -92.68
N PHE A 4 -18.91 31.38 -92.89
CA PHE A 4 -18.54 30.22 -92.05
C PHE A 4 -17.13 30.21 -91.38
N SER A 5 -17.00 29.53 -90.20
CA SER A 5 -16.10 28.37 -89.95
C SER A 5 -15.67 28.16 -88.47
N LYS A 6 -16.03 26.98 -87.90
CA LYS A 6 -15.23 25.98 -87.14
C LYS A 6 -14.26 26.41 -86.01
N ILE A 7 -14.37 25.78 -84.82
CA ILE A 7 -13.26 25.24 -84.00
C ILE A 7 -13.79 24.18 -83.01
N GLU A 8 -13.04 23.09 -82.92
CA GLU A 8 -13.25 21.83 -82.18
C GLU A 8 -12.94 21.89 -80.66
N LEU A 9 -13.46 20.86 -79.97
CA LEU A 9 -12.97 20.16 -78.78
C LEU A 9 -11.99 20.86 -77.81
N MET A 10 -12.42 20.98 -76.54
CA MET A 10 -11.81 20.30 -75.38
C MET A 10 -12.31 20.93 -74.07
N ALA A 11 -12.94 20.15 -73.18
CA ALA A 11 -12.81 20.24 -71.71
C ALA A 11 -13.85 19.38 -70.95
N SER A 12 -13.89 18.06 -71.20
CA SER A 12 -14.53 17.09 -70.30
C SER A 12 -13.46 16.37 -69.47
N SER A 13 -12.90 17.03 -68.45
CA SER A 13 -11.91 16.37 -67.56
C SER A 13 -11.71 17.00 -66.18
N LEU A 14 -12.28 18.18 -65.89
CA LEU A 14 -11.81 18.96 -64.74
C LEU A 14 -12.63 18.82 -63.43
N LYS A 15 -13.76 18.11 -63.42
CA LYS A 15 -14.61 18.02 -62.20
C LYS A 15 -14.65 16.67 -61.48
N ARG A 16 -13.99 15.63 -61.99
CA ARG A 16 -13.98 14.29 -61.34
C ARG A 16 -12.72 13.98 -60.52
N LYS A 17 -11.63 14.74 -60.71
CA LYS A 17 -10.35 14.50 -60.00
C LYS A 17 -10.25 15.17 -58.62
N THR A 18 -11.05 16.18 -58.33
CA THR A 18 -10.95 16.93 -57.06
C THR A 18 -11.72 16.28 -55.90
N ILE A 19 -12.71 15.43 -56.17
CA ILE A 19 -13.49 14.74 -55.12
C ILE A 19 -12.85 13.40 -54.72
N MET A 20 -12.03 12.78 -55.58
CA MET A 20 -11.32 11.54 -55.25
C MET A 20 -10.00 11.77 -54.47
N GLY A 21 -9.50 13.01 -54.44
CA GLY A 21 -8.26 13.36 -53.73
C GLY A 21 -8.44 13.73 -52.25
N LEU A 22 -9.67 14.02 -51.80
CA LEU A 22 -9.93 14.47 -50.44
C LEU A 22 -10.37 13.34 -49.48
N ILE A 23 -10.72 12.17 -50.00
CA ILE A 23 -11.14 11.00 -49.20
C ILE A 23 -9.97 10.03 -48.95
N PHE A 24 -8.84 10.17 -49.67
CA PHE A 24 -7.66 9.32 -49.49
C PHE A 24 -6.63 9.85 -48.48
N LEU A 25 -6.92 10.97 -47.79
CA LEU A 25 -6.02 11.59 -46.79
C LEU A 25 -6.39 11.26 -45.33
N PHE A 26 -7.42 10.43 -45.08
CA PHE A 26 -7.89 10.11 -43.72
C PHE A 26 -7.77 8.64 -43.31
N ILE A 27 -6.99 7.83 -44.04
CA ILE A 27 -6.71 6.44 -43.65
C ILE A 27 -5.22 6.17 -43.82
N LEU A 28 -4.39 6.88 -43.04
CA LEU A 28 -3.11 6.29 -42.63
C LEU A 28 -3.43 5.33 -41.48
N PRO A 29 -3.23 4.02 -41.63
CA PRO A 29 -3.16 3.16 -40.46
C PRO A 29 -2.01 3.70 -39.61
N GLY A 30 -2.32 4.24 -38.44
CA GLY A 30 -1.34 4.66 -37.46
C GLY A 30 -0.60 3.43 -36.95
N CYS A 31 0.34 2.91 -37.75
CA CYS A 31 1.40 2.07 -37.24
C CYS A 31 2.22 2.96 -36.32
N VAL A 32 2.01 2.83 -35.02
CA VAL A 32 3.00 3.25 -34.03
C VAL A 32 4.26 2.44 -34.33
N VAL A 33 5.18 3.06 -35.07
CA VAL A 33 6.55 2.57 -35.19
C VAL A 33 7.20 2.83 -33.84
N ALA A 34 7.33 1.78 -33.04
CA ALA A 34 8.14 1.79 -31.83
C ALA A 34 9.61 1.99 -32.24
N THR A 35 10.05 3.25 -32.27
CA THR A 35 11.48 3.57 -32.43
C THR A 35 12.19 3.25 -31.11
N ARG A 36 13.40 2.69 -31.14
CA ARG A 36 14.20 2.31 -29.94
C ARG A 36 14.57 3.45 -28.98
N LYS A 37 14.00 4.65 -29.16
CA LYS A 37 14.14 5.79 -28.25
C LYS A 37 12.78 6.16 -27.67
N ASP A 38 12.11 5.18 -27.09
CA ASP A 38 11.06 5.47 -26.12
C ASP A 38 11.76 6.16 -24.93
N VAL A 39 11.65 7.48 -24.87
CA VAL A 39 11.83 8.20 -23.61
C VAL A 39 10.68 7.72 -22.74
N VAL A 40 10.91 6.61 -22.04
CA VAL A 40 10.04 6.14 -20.97
C VAL A 40 9.92 7.35 -20.04
N PRO A 41 8.76 8.03 -19.96
CA PRO A 41 8.60 9.07 -18.96
C PRO A 41 8.94 8.39 -17.63
N PRO A 42 9.85 8.97 -16.82
CA PRO A 42 10.18 8.37 -15.54
C PRO A 42 8.86 8.07 -14.84
N PRO A 43 8.73 6.91 -14.17
CA PRO A 43 7.50 6.59 -13.46
C PRO A 43 7.16 7.81 -12.62
N ILE A 44 5.93 8.32 -12.75
CA ILE A 44 5.46 9.45 -11.95
C ILE A 44 5.64 9.00 -10.50
N ARG A 45 6.77 9.38 -9.89
CA ARG A 45 6.97 9.23 -8.46
C ARG A 45 5.89 10.14 -7.89
N SER A 46 4.78 9.54 -7.45
CA SER A 46 3.84 10.21 -6.58
C SER A 46 4.67 10.72 -5.42
N LEU A 47 5.03 12.02 -5.49
CA LEU A 47 5.69 12.73 -4.42
C LEU A 47 4.65 12.74 -3.33
N TYR A 48 4.82 11.85 -2.36
CA TYR A 48 4.05 11.86 -1.13
C TYR A 48 4.03 13.31 -0.62
N LYS A 49 2.82 13.88 -0.54
CA LYS A 49 2.63 15.31 -0.26
C LYS A 49 2.74 15.66 1.22
N GLY A 50 2.89 14.66 2.08
CA GLY A 50 3.01 14.83 3.51
C GLY A 50 4.45 15.07 3.98
N GLU A 51 4.56 15.31 5.27
CA GLU A 51 5.85 15.39 5.95
C GLU A 51 6.36 13.97 6.22
N TYR A 52 7.65 13.74 5.99
CA TYR A 52 8.30 12.50 6.41
C TYR A 52 9.74 12.78 6.81
N LYS A 53 10.29 11.92 7.66
CA LYS A 53 11.69 11.93 8.07
C LYS A 53 12.22 10.51 8.08
N VAL A 54 13.37 10.31 7.45
CA VAL A 54 14.14 9.07 7.54
C VAL A 54 15.22 9.32 8.58
N GLY A 55 15.29 8.48 9.61
CA GLY A 55 16.35 8.56 10.60
C GLY A 55 17.66 8.05 10.02
N GLU A 56 18.76 8.73 10.33
CA GLU A 56 20.10 8.31 9.88
C GLU A 56 20.44 6.90 10.38
N TYR A 57 19.98 6.55 11.60
CA TYR A 57 20.18 5.23 12.21
C TYR A 57 19.62 4.07 11.36
N LEU A 58 18.56 4.30 10.56
CA LEU A 58 17.96 3.27 9.71
C LEU A 58 18.90 2.78 8.60
N LYS A 59 19.86 3.59 8.16
CA LYS A 59 20.78 3.22 7.06
C LYS A 59 21.60 1.98 7.40
N ASP A 60 22.11 1.92 8.61
CA ASP A 60 22.98 0.84 9.07
C ASP A 60 22.26 -0.19 9.98
N HIS A 61 21.03 0.13 10.41
CA HIS A 61 20.26 -0.68 11.37
C HIS A 61 18.83 -0.95 10.87
N GLN A 62 18.72 -1.66 9.75
CA GLN A 62 17.45 -2.12 9.22
C GLN A 62 16.80 -3.16 10.18
N PRO A 63 15.60 -2.91 10.72
CA PRO A 63 14.94 -3.89 11.58
C PRO A 63 14.50 -5.12 10.78
N ARG A 64 14.58 -6.32 11.37
CA ARG A 64 14.11 -7.55 10.70
C ARG A 64 12.63 -7.79 10.96
N MET A 65 12.21 -7.69 12.21
CA MET A 65 10.82 -7.84 12.62
C MET A 65 10.25 -6.53 13.17
N VAL A 66 9.07 -6.14 12.67
CA VAL A 66 8.39 -4.89 13.04
C VAL A 66 6.98 -5.20 13.53
N ALA A 67 6.57 -4.60 14.66
CA ALA A 67 5.20 -4.67 15.15
C ALA A 67 4.46 -3.33 14.99
N ILE A 68 3.25 -3.38 14.46
CA ILE A 68 2.37 -2.21 14.36
C ILE A 68 1.43 -2.18 15.58
N LEU A 69 1.66 -1.22 16.48
CA LEU A 69 0.90 -1.07 17.71
C LEU A 69 -0.53 -0.59 17.44
N PRO A 70 -1.45 -0.78 18.40
CA PRO A 70 -2.72 -0.07 18.43
C PRO A 70 -2.56 1.44 18.21
N PHE A 71 -3.19 2.00 17.17
CA PHE A 71 -3.11 3.42 16.88
C PHE A 71 -3.91 4.23 17.90
N LYS A 72 -3.34 5.32 18.40
CA LYS A 72 -4.09 6.27 19.22
C LYS A 72 -5.11 7.00 18.35
N ASN A 73 -6.38 6.99 18.74
CA ASN A 73 -7.43 7.68 18.01
C ASN A 73 -7.67 9.07 18.61
N GLU A 74 -7.27 10.13 17.91
CA GLU A 74 -7.50 11.52 18.34
C GLU A 74 -8.82 12.08 17.80
N THR A 75 -9.59 11.25 17.08
CA THR A 75 -10.89 11.59 16.51
C THR A 75 -12.02 11.10 17.42
N LYS A 76 -13.26 11.53 17.13
CA LYS A 76 -14.47 11.05 17.82
C LYS A 76 -15.05 9.76 17.21
N LYS A 77 -14.43 9.20 16.17
CA LYS A 77 -14.97 8.08 15.37
C LYS A 77 -14.33 6.76 15.79
N LYS A 78 -15.08 5.90 16.49
CA LYS A 78 -14.55 4.63 17.03
C LYS A 78 -14.07 3.69 15.93
N GLU A 79 -14.77 3.67 14.79
CA GLU A 79 -14.45 2.85 13.62
C GLU A 79 -13.11 3.18 12.97
N ALA A 80 -12.61 4.41 13.17
CA ALA A 80 -11.34 4.85 12.60
C ALA A 80 -10.17 3.98 13.07
N PHE A 81 -10.21 3.53 14.33
CA PHE A 81 -9.14 2.76 14.96
C PHE A 81 -8.77 1.51 14.15
N GLU A 82 -9.76 0.65 13.89
CA GLU A 82 -9.51 -0.63 13.22
C GLU A 82 -9.19 -0.42 11.75
N ILE A 83 -9.94 0.46 11.08
CA ILE A 83 -9.79 0.72 9.65
C ILE A 83 -8.42 1.29 9.33
N VAL A 84 -8.02 2.37 10.00
CA VAL A 84 -6.79 3.11 9.67
C VAL A 84 -5.55 2.27 10.00
N ARG A 85 -5.54 1.57 11.14
CA ARG A 85 -4.44 0.67 11.50
C ARG A 85 -4.31 -0.50 10.50
N ARG A 86 -5.43 -1.14 10.13
CA ARG A 86 -5.43 -2.26 9.17
C ARG A 86 -5.00 -1.81 7.78
N THR A 87 -5.48 -0.66 7.29
CA THR A 87 -5.03 -0.13 6.00
C THR A 87 -3.54 0.15 5.99
N PHE A 88 -3.00 0.79 7.05
CA PHE A 88 -1.56 0.99 7.16
C PHE A 88 -0.79 -0.33 7.13
N TYR A 89 -1.23 -1.32 7.93
CA TYR A 89 -0.64 -2.65 7.97
C TYR A 89 -0.60 -3.33 6.60
N ASN A 90 -1.71 -3.32 5.86
CA ASN A 90 -1.80 -3.93 4.52
C ASN A 90 -0.82 -3.31 3.51
N HIS A 91 -0.56 -2.01 3.60
CA HIS A 91 0.45 -1.37 2.76
C HIS A 91 1.86 -1.64 3.28
N PHE A 92 2.07 -1.57 4.59
CA PHE A 92 3.36 -1.84 5.20
C PHE A 92 3.86 -3.26 4.93
N SER A 93 2.99 -4.27 4.99
CA SER A 93 3.33 -5.67 4.72
C SER A 93 3.76 -5.95 3.28
N SER A 94 3.59 -4.99 2.37
CA SER A 94 4.16 -5.07 1.01
C SER A 94 5.65 -4.69 0.95
N LEU A 95 6.17 -4.10 2.02
CA LEU A 95 7.61 -3.85 2.17
C LEU A 95 8.35 -5.13 2.57
N ARG A 96 9.68 -5.10 2.42
CA ARG A 96 10.55 -6.25 2.70
C ARG A 96 10.95 -6.37 4.18
N TYR A 97 10.06 -5.95 5.08
CA TYR A 97 10.22 -6.14 6.52
C TYR A 97 9.45 -7.38 6.94
N GLY A 98 9.97 -8.14 7.91
CA GLY A 98 9.12 -9.08 8.63
C GLY A 98 8.15 -8.30 9.50
N ASP A 99 6.86 -8.61 9.45
CA ASP A 99 5.84 -7.98 10.27
C ASP A 99 5.19 -9.01 11.22
N LEU A 100 4.85 -8.55 12.43
CA LEU A 100 4.06 -9.33 13.38
C LEU A 100 2.58 -9.06 13.14
N GLU A 101 1.79 -10.11 12.89
CA GLU A 101 0.37 -9.97 12.56
C GLU A 101 -0.39 -9.23 13.67
N LEU A 102 -1.31 -8.33 13.27
CA LEU A 102 -2.01 -7.44 14.19
C LEU A 102 -2.67 -8.17 15.37
N PHE A 103 -3.29 -9.33 15.10
CA PHE A 103 -3.93 -10.12 16.16
C PHE A 103 -2.92 -10.68 17.18
N LYS A 104 -1.70 -11.05 16.74
CA LYS A 104 -0.63 -11.51 17.65
C LYS A 104 -0.10 -10.36 18.48
N VAL A 105 0.04 -9.16 17.89
CA VAL A 105 0.39 -7.93 18.63
C VAL A 105 -0.62 -7.73 19.76
N ASP A 106 -1.90 -7.73 19.43
CA ASP A 106 -2.98 -7.46 20.38
C ASP A 106 -3.07 -8.53 21.47
N GLN A 107 -2.91 -9.81 21.11
CA GLN A 107 -2.86 -10.91 22.08
C GLN A 107 -1.67 -10.83 23.03
N ARG A 108 -0.46 -10.50 22.53
CA ARG A 108 0.74 -10.39 23.36
C ARG A 108 0.66 -9.21 24.33
N LEU A 109 0.18 -8.05 23.86
CA LEU A 109 -0.07 -6.88 24.71
C LEU A 109 -1.11 -7.18 25.78
N LYS A 110 -2.23 -7.82 25.40
CA LYS A 110 -3.29 -8.21 26.34
C LYS A 110 -2.78 -9.20 27.41
N LYS A 111 -1.98 -10.20 27.02
CA LYS A 111 -1.35 -11.14 27.97
C LYS A 111 -0.38 -10.44 28.93
N ALA A 112 0.25 -9.36 28.49
CA ALA A 112 1.11 -8.52 29.32
C ALA A 112 0.34 -7.48 30.16
N GLY A 113 -1.00 -7.47 30.11
CA GLY A 113 -1.86 -6.59 30.89
C GLY A 113 -2.20 -5.25 30.22
N PHE A 114 -1.87 -5.06 28.94
CA PHE A 114 -2.08 -3.80 28.22
C PHE A 114 -3.15 -3.94 27.15
N THR A 115 -4.23 -3.17 27.29
CA THR A 115 -5.32 -3.11 26.29
C THR A 115 -5.62 -1.69 25.80
N ASP A 116 -5.23 -0.68 26.57
CA ASP A 116 -5.44 0.72 26.21
C ASP A 116 -4.28 1.26 25.36
N PRO A 117 -4.53 1.78 24.15
CA PRO A 117 -3.49 2.42 23.33
C PRO A 117 -2.73 3.52 24.07
N ASP A 118 -3.39 4.33 24.91
CA ASP A 118 -2.72 5.41 25.64
C ASP A 118 -1.71 4.91 26.67
N GLU A 119 -2.01 3.79 27.35
CA GLU A 119 -1.05 3.10 28.22
C GLU A 119 0.09 2.44 27.43
N ILE A 120 -0.23 1.77 26.33
CA ILE A 120 0.75 1.12 25.45
C ILE A 120 1.77 2.14 24.93
N ASN A 121 1.33 3.34 24.55
CA ASN A 121 2.19 4.42 24.05
C ASN A 121 3.15 4.98 25.11
N LYS A 122 2.91 4.75 26.40
CA LYS A 122 3.79 5.17 27.50
C LYS A 122 4.90 4.16 27.81
N LEU A 123 4.78 2.94 27.29
CA LEU A 123 5.81 1.91 27.47
C LEU A 123 7.08 2.28 26.71
N SER A 124 8.24 1.94 27.27
CA SER A 124 9.50 2.10 26.55
C SER A 124 9.56 1.15 25.35
N PRO A 125 10.21 1.54 24.24
CA PRO A 125 10.39 0.65 23.09
C PRO A 125 11.05 -0.67 23.47
N GLN A 126 12.00 -0.66 24.41
CA GLN A 126 12.66 -1.87 24.92
C GLN A 126 11.65 -2.83 25.57
N ARG A 127 10.70 -2.30 26.35
CA ARG A 127 9.67 -3.12 26.99
C ARG A 127 8.70 -3.68 25.96
N LEU A 128 8.30 -2.89 24.98
CA LEU A 128 7.46 -3.33 23.86
C LEU A 128 8.15 -4.40 23.03
N GLY A 129 9.44 -4.22 22.70
CA GLY A 129 10.25 -5.23 22.02
C GLY A 129 10.34 -6.55 22.78
N LYS A 130 10.47 -6.51 24.11
CA LYS A 130 10.43 -7.73 24.96
C LYS A 130 9.08 -8.44 24.95
N ILE A 131 7.97 -7.69 25.02
CA ILE A 131 6.61 -8.26 24.99
C ILE A 131 6.29 -8.86 23.62
N LEU A 132 6.70 -8.16 22.57
CA LEU A 132 6.32 -8.46 21.19
C LEU A 132 7.34 -9.32 20.45
N GLY A 133 8.58 -9.45 20.92
CA GLY A 133 9.63 -10.21 20.24
C GLY A 133 10.00 -9.64 18.87
N VAL A 134 10.12 -8.32 18.76
CA VAL A 134 10.42 -7.59 17.51
C VAL A 134 11.61 -6.66 17.69
N ASP A 135 12.18 -6.16 16.59
CA ASP A 135 13.32 -5.24 16.56
C ASP A 135 12.89 -3.77 16.46
N ALA A 136 11.73 -3.51 15.85
CA ALA A 136 11.16 -2.18 15.77
C ALA A 136 9.66 -2.19 16.07
N VAL A 137 9.16 -1.06 16.55
CA VAL A 137 7.73 -0.83 16.78
C VAL A 137 7.27 0.39 16.02
N ILE A 138 6.07 0.30 15.45
CA ILE A 138 5.38 1.40 14.79
C ILE A 138 4.28 1.92 15.70
N TYR A 139 4.39 3.21 16.03
CA TYR A 139 3.35 3.99 16.69
C TYR A 139 2.55 4.74 15.64
N GLY A 140 1.24 4.87 15.85
CA GLY A 140 0.38 5.68 14.98
C GLY A 140 -0.62 6.49 15.77
N ARG A 141 -0.94 7.68 15.25
CA ARG A 141 -2.01 8.55 15.73
C ARG A 141 -2.94 8.86 14.56
N ILE A 142 -4.24 8.69 14.77
CA ILE A 142 -5.27 9.03 13.80
C ILE A 142 -5.69 10.47 14.06
N THR A 143 -5.27 11.38 13.18
CA THR A 143 -5.45 12.82 13.37
C THR A 143 -6.75 13.32 12.75
N HIS A 144 -7.21 12.69 11.65
CA HIS A 144 -8.44 13.07 10.94
C HIS A 144 -9.17 11.81 10.48
N TYR A 145 -10.50 11.80 10.64
CA TYR A 145 -11.36 10.74 10.12
C TYR A 145 -12.78 11.28 9.97
N ASP A 146 -12.98 12.11 8.95
CA ASP A 146 -14.15 12.97 8.85
C ASP A 146 -14.81 12.92 7.47
N ARG A 147 -16.12 13.16 7.49
CA ARG A 147 -16.98 13.30 6.31
C ARG A 147 -17.85 14.53 6.51
N ALA A 148 -17.67 15.53 5.67
CA ALA A 148 -18.47 16.74 5.64
C ALA A 148 -19.33 16.76 4.36
N TYR A 149 -20.58 17.19 4.49
CA TYR A 149 -21.52 17.34 3.38
C TYR A 149 -22.29 18.64 3.53
N ALA A 150 -22.39 19.38 2.43
CA ALA A 150 -23.10 20.65 2.29
C ALA A 150 -23.78 20.69 0.92
N GLY A 151 -24.86 19.92 0.76
CA GLY A 151 -25.73 19.92 -0.43
C GLY A 151 -25.04 19.49 -1.72
N VAL A 152 -24.39 20.43 -2.40
CA VAL A 152 -23.63 20.21 -3.64
C VAL A 152 -22.13 20.05 -3.43
N TYR A 153 -21.66 20.07 -2.18
CA TYR A 153 -20.28 19.85 -1.82
C TYR A 153 -20.13 18.78 -0.75
N SER A 154 -19.11 17.95 -0.86
CA SER A 154 -18.70 16.98 0.15
C SER A 154 -17.18 16.93 0.24
N LYS A 155 -16.68 16.61 1.43
CA LYS A 155 -15.28 16.38 1.70
C LYS A 155 -15.12 15.18 2.62
N VAL A 156 -14.23 14.27 2.25
CA VAL A 156 -13.79 13.13 3.06
C VAL A 156 -12.32 13.33 3.38
N SER A 157 -11.95 13.19 4.65
CA SER A 157 -10.59 13.44 5.12
C SER A 157 -10.14 12.31 6.04
N VAL A 158 -8.97 11.74 5.75
CA VAL A 158 -8.29 10.75 6.58
C VAL A 158 -6.86 11.23 6.81
N GLY A 159 -6.42 11.24 8.06
CA GLY A 159 -5.10 11.72 8.43
C GLY A 159 -4.47 10.86 9.51
N ALA A 160 -3.16 10.64 9.37
CA ALA A 160 -2.39 9.86 10.30
C ALA A 160 -0.98 10.44 10.50
N ALA A 161 -0.45 10.28 11.70
CA ALA A 161 0.94 10.51 12.03
C ALA A 161 1.53 9.19 12.55
N VAL A 162 2.53 8.66 11.84
CA VAL A 162 3.11 7.35 12.09
C VAL A 162 4.61 7.50 12.32
N LYS A 163 5.17 6.77 13.28
CA LYS A 163 6.62 6.69 13.51
C LYS A 163 7.06 5.26 13.80
N MET A 164 8.20 4.88 13.25
CA MET A 164 8.89 3.62 13.47
C MET A 164 10.13 3.88 14.33
N VAL A 165 10.29 3.11 15.40
CA VAL A 165 11.37 3.26 16.39
C VAL A 165 12.05 1.93 16.63
N ASP A 166 13.37 1.93 16.68
CA ASP A 166 14.18 0.77 17.09
C ASP A 166 13.97 0.48 18.58
N VAL A 167 13.67 -0.77 18.94
CA VAL A 167 13.35 -1.12 20.33
C VAL A 167 14.57 -1.16 21.25
N LYS A 168 15.78 -1.35 20.72
CA LYS A 168 17.01 -1.49 21.52
C LYS A 168 17.59 -0.11 21.79
N ALA A 169 17.83 0.66 20.73
CA ALA A 169 18.47 1.97 20.78
C ALA A 169 17.49 3.10 21.09
N ASN A 170 16.16 2.88 20.95
CA ASN A 170 15.15 3.95 21.04
C ASN A 170 15.42 5.08 20.03
N GLU A 171 15.97 4.72 18.88
CA GLU A 171 16.25 5.64 17.79
C GLU A 171 15.09 5.70 16.80
N LEU A 172 14.83 6.90 16.27
CA LEU A 172 13.84 7.09 15.22
C LEU A 172 14.37 6.45 13.93
N LEU A 173 13.62 5.50 13.37
CA LEU A 173 13.94 4.89 12.09
C LEU A 173 13.28 5.65 10.93
N TRP A 174 12.00 5.93 11.09
CA TRP A 174 11.21 6.65 10.08
C TRP A 174 9.98 7.30 10.71
N SER A 175 9.51 8.41 10.15
CA SER A 175 8.20 8.97 10.47
C SER A 175 7.54 9.55 9.23
N GLY A 176 6.20 9.55 9.22
CA GLY A 176 5.37 10.14 8.18
C GLY A 176 4.10 10.73 8.78
N GLN A 177 3.72 11.92 8.34
CA GLN A 177 2.48 12.57 8.72
C GLN A 177 1.82 13.22 7.50
N HIS A 178 0.54 12.93 7.30
CA HIS A 178 -0.23 13.55 6.22
C HIS A 178 -1.73 13.50 6.50
N VAL A 179 -2.46 14.38 5.83
CA VAL A 179 -3.92 14.37 5.76
C VAL A 179 -4.31 14.28 4.30
N GLN A 180 -4.84 13.14 3.91
CA GLN A 180 -5.41 12.96 2.59
C GLN A 180 -6.88 13.39 2.62
N SER A 181 -7.28 14.20 1.65
CA SER A 181 -8.67 14.63 1.51
C SER A 181 -9.13 14.47 0.07
N LYS A 182 -10.39 14.04 -0.09
CA LYS A 182 -11.10 14.06 -1.36
C LYS A 182 -12.34 14.90 -1.21
N HIS A 183 -12.64 15.66 -2.25
CA HIS A 183 -13.85 16.46 -2.31
C HIS A 183 -14.61 16.13 -3.58
N GLN A 184 -15.93 16.19 -3.48
CA GLN A 184 -16.82 16.05 -4.62
C GLN A 184 -17.84 17.17 -4.58
N GLY A 185 -18.09 17.77 -5.73
CA GLY A 185 -18.99 18.89 -5.88
C GLY A 185 -18.69 19.67 -7.15
N GLY A 186 -19.64 20.49 -7.56
CA GLY A 186 -19.56 21.33 -8.76
C GLY A 186 -20.63 22.41 -8.72
N VAL A 187 -20.45 23.47 -9.51
CA VAL A 187 -21.46 24.52 -9.69
C VAL A 187 -22.42 24.06 -10.78
N PRO A 188 -23.65 23.63 -10.45
CA PRO A 188 -24.58 23.17 -11.47
C PRO A 188 -25.16 24.38 -12.21
N ILE A 189 -24.98 24.42 -13.53
CA ILE A 189 -25.55 25.47 -14.39
C ILE A 189 -27.01 25.17 -14.83
N THR A 190 -27.56 24.01 -14.46
CA THR A 190 -28.94 23.60 -14.79
C THR A 190 -29.64 22.92 -13.61
N PRO A 191 -30.98 22.95 -13.53
CA PRO A 191 -31.75 22.28 -12.47
C PRO A 191 -31.55 20.76 -12.44
N ILE A 192 -31.46 20.11 -13.60
CA ILE A 192 -31.17 18.67 -13.70
C ILE A 192 -29.75 18.37 -13.19
N GLY A 193 -28.78 19.22 -13.57
CA GLY A 193 -27.41 19.13 -13.08
C GLY A 193 -27.30 19.26 -11.56
N LEU A 194 -28.16 20.07 -10.93
CA LEU A 194 -28.22 20.23 -9.48
C LEU A 194 -28.63 18.92 -8.79
N ILE A 195 -29.65 18.24 -9.31
CA ILE A 195 -30.09 16.94 -8.79
C ILE A 195 -28.99 15.88 -8.93
N ILE A 196 -28.36 15.78 -10.10
CA ILE A 196 -27.25 14.84 -10.36
C ILE A 196 -26.07 15.13 -9.42
N THR A 197 -25.70 16.41 -9.27
CA THR A 197 -24.62 16.84 -8.39
C THR A 197 -24.94 16.48 -6.94
N ALA A 198 -26.15 16.74 -6.46
CA ALA A 198 -26.58 16.39 -5.12
C ALA A 198 -26.51 14.88 -4.84
N ILE A 199 -27.00 14.04 -5.78
CA ILE A 199 -26.94 12.58 -5.66
C ILE A 199 -25.49 12.09 -5.61
N SER A 200 -24.64 12.55 -6.52
CA SER A 200 -23.25 12.13 -6.59
C SER A 200 -22.45 12.56 -5.35
N THR A 201 -22.71 13.77 -4.86
CA THR A 201 -22.13 14.33 -3.63
C THR A 201 -22.59 13.54 -2.40
N ALA A 202 -23.85 13.10 -2.36
CA ALA A 202 -24.36 12.23 -1.31
C ALA A 202 -23.73 10.82 -1.33
N ALA A 203 -23.47 10.27 -2.52
CA ALA A 203 -22.78 8.98 -2.65
C ALA A 203 -21.35 9.01 -2.08
N ASN A 204 -20.68 10.16 -2.11
CA ASN A 204 -19.34 10.37 -1.55
C ASN A 204 -19.27 10.22 -0.01
N ILE A 205 -20.41 10.27 0.69
CA ILE A 205 -20.49 10.13 2.15
C ILE A 205 -20.37 8.66 2.59
N ARG A 206 -20.43 7.71 1.66
CA ARG A 206 -20.34 6.27 1.97
C ARG A 206 -18.98 5.93 2.61
N GLN A 207 -18.98 4.91 3.45
CA GLN A 207 -17.77 4.39 4.10
C GLN A 207 -16.68 3.99 3.09
N ILE A 208 -17.08 3.64 1.85
CA ILE A 208 -16.16 3.33 0.75
C ILE A 208 -15.13 4.44 0.50
N GLU A 209 -15.51 5.72 0.64
CA GLU A 209 -14.57 6.80 0.35
C GLU A 209 -13.59 7.03 1.49
N LEU A 210 -13.98 6.74 2.73
CA LEU A 210 -13.04 6.72 3.85
C LEU A 210 -11.97 5.63 3.65
N LEU A 211 -12.38 4.44 3.19
CA LEU A 211 -11.46 3.36 2.86
C LEU A 211 -10.52 3.77 1.72
N ARG A 212 -11.06 4.27 0.61
CA ARG A 212 -10.25 4.74 -0.53
C ARG A 212 -9.29 5.86 -0.15
N THR A 213 -9.73 6.80 0.68
CA THR A 213 -8.89 7.92 1.15
C THR A 213 -7.80 7.43 2.10
N SER A 214 -8.11 6.45 2.96
CA SER A 214 -7.14 5.74 3.81
C SER A 214 -6.10 4.99 2.97
N ASP A 215 -6.54 4.26 1.94
CA ASP A 215 -5.65 3.52 1.03
C ASP A 215 -4.73 4.50 0.28
N ASP A 216 -5.27 5.62 -0.21
CA ASP A 216 -4.48 6.65 -0.89
C ASP A 216 -3.43 7.27 0.05
N LEU A 217 -3.82 7.58 1.30
CA LEU A 217 -2.91 8.09 2.31
C LEU A 217 -1.73 7.13 2.53
N PHE A 218 -2.01 5.85 2.81
CA PHE A 218 -0.97 4.92 3.23
C PHE A 218 -0.18 4.33 2.07
N ARG A 219 -0.79 4.12 0.90
CA ARG A 219 -0.06 3.72 -0.30
C ARG A 219 1.06 4.69 -0.65
N ASP A 220 0.82 6.00 -0.48
CA ASP A 220 1.84 7.01 -0.78
C ASP A 220 2.80 7.22 0.40
N MET A 221 2.31 7.17 1.65
CA MET A 221 3.14 7.28 2.85
C MET A 221 4.20 6.16 2.93
N VAL A 222 3.80 4.91 2.71
CA VAL A 222 4.67 3.74 2.88
C VAL A 222 5.79 3.70 1.82
N LYS A 223 5.60 4.31 0.65
CA LYS A 223 6.67 4.48 -0.37
C LYS A 223 7.86 5.31 0.12
N THR A 224 7.68 6.11 1.17
CA THR A 224 8.76 6.92 1.76
C THR A 224 9.59 6.15 2.77
N ILE A 225 9.17 4.93 3.15
CA ILE A 225 9.92 4.05 4.05
C ILE A 225 11.01 3.38 3.22
N PRO A 226 12.31 3.63 3.49
CA PRO A 226 13.39 2.92 2.83
C PRO A 226 13.31 1.44 3.24
N GLY A 227 13.22 0.52 2.29
CA GLY A 227 13.22 -0.92 2.62
C GLY A 227 14.63 -1.52 2.61
N PRO A 228 14.85 -2.66 3.27
CA PRO A 228 16.12 -3.36 3.21
C PRO A 228 16.44 -3.80 1.78
N THR A 229 17.73 -3.78 1.45
CA THR A 229 18.25 -4.24 0.17
C THR A 229 17.90 -5.71 -0.02
N VAL A 230 17.78 -6.19 -1.26
CA VAL A 230 17.49 -7.62 -1.53
C VAL A 230 18.46 -8.52 -0.77
N ALA A 231 19.76 -8.20 -0.74
CA ALA A 231 20.77 -8.95 0.01
C ALA A 231 20.54 -9.00 1.53
N GLU A 232 19.96 -7.95 2.12
CA GLU A 232 19.65 -7.86 3.56
C GLU A 232 18.34 -8.58 3.91
N ALA A 233 17.38 -8.59 2.98
CA ALA A 233 16.10 -9.26 3.14
C ALA A 233 16.14 -10.78 2.81
N SER A 234 17.14 -11.25 2.07
CA SER A 234 17.12 -12.57 1.40
C SER A 234 17.93 -13.69 2.06
N ILE A 235 18.10 -13.67 3.38
CA ILE A 235 18.46 -14.91 4.07
C ILE A 235 17.44 -15.21 5.17
N PRO A 236 16.22 -15.68 4.80
CA PRO A 236 15.41 -16.42 5.76
C PRO A 236 16.27 -17.55 6.34
N PRO A 237 16.18 -17.85 7.65
CA PRO A 237 16.92 -18.96 8.24
C PRO A 237 16.54 -20.25 7.51
N VAL A 238 17.50 -20.83 6.80
CA VAL A 238 17.30 -22.11 6.13
C VAL A 238 17.63 -23.21 7.13
N ILE A 239 16.70 -24.15 7.31
CA ILE A 239 17.04 -25.45 7.87
C ILE A 239 17.79 -26.19 6.76
N LYS A 240 19.11 -26.27 6.87
CA LYS A 240 19.97 -26.95 5.90
C LYS A 240 19.68 -28.45 5.89
N MET A 241 19.38 -28.99 7.06
CA MET A 241 19.13 -30.42 7.24
C MET A 241 18.18 -30.67 8.41
N LEU A 242 17.18 -31.51 8.16
CA LEU A 242 16.34 -32.16 9.16
C LEU A 242 16.52 -33.67 9.01
N VAL A 243 17.05 -34.32 10.04
CA VAL A 243 17.14 -35.78 10.09
C VAL A 243 16.37 -36.26 11.32
N HIS A 244 15.57 -37.31 11.13
CA HIS A 244 14.96 -38.06 12.21
C HIS A 244 15.15 -39.56 12.00
N ASP A 245 15.21 -40.32 13.10
CA ASP A 245 15.42 -41.77 13.12
C ASP A 245 14.10 -42.59 13.06
N ALA A 246 12.99 -41.93 12.73
CA ALA A 246 11.67 -42.55 12.59
C ALA A 246 11.29 -42.92 11.14
N VAL A 247 12.25 -42.87 10.21
CA VAL A 247 11.99 -43.20 8.80
C VAL A 247 11.71 -44.71 8.67
N GLY A 248 10.50 -45.06 8.23
CA GLY A 248 10.14 -46.43 7.84
C GLY A 248 9.68 -47.38 8.96
N SER A 249 9.53 -46.92 10.21
CA SER A 249 8.95 -47.75 11.28
C SER A 249 7.98 -46.94 12.15
N PRO A 250 6.73 -47.42 12.38
CA PRO A 250 5.83 -46.78 13.32
C PRO A 250 6.43 -46.86 14.73
N LYS A 251 6.59 -45.71 15.38
CA LYS A 251 7.07 -45.61 16.77
C LYS A 251 5.91 -45.74 17.74
N LYS A 252 6.12 -46.43 18.85
CA LYS A 252 5.13 -46.61 19.92
C LYS A 252 5.24 -45.47 20.92
N ALA A 253 4.18 -45.28 21.72
CA ALA A 253 4.21 -44.36 22.84
C ALA A 253 5.34 -44.78 23.82
N GLY A 254 6.24 -43.84 24.12
CA GLY A 254 7.44 -44.08 24.93
C GLY A 254 8.73 -44.25 24.13
N ASP A 255 8.65 -44.39 22.80
CA ASP A 255 9.84 -44.42 21.96
C ASP A 255 10.48 -43.03 21.85
N ILE A 256 11.81 -42.99 21.82
CA ILE A 256 12.58 -41.76 21.66
C ILE A 256 12.80 -41.49 20.16
N ILE A 257 12.43 -40.30 19.69
CA ILE A 257 12.75 -39.82 18.35
C ILE A 257 13.94 -38.87 18.46
N LYS A 258 15.04 -39.20 17.81
CA LYS A 258 16.21 -38.31 17.72
C LYS A 258 16.04 -37.41 16.51
N VAL A 259 15.95 -36.11 16.77
CA VAL A 259 15.84 -35.08 15.72
C VAL A 259 17.11 -34.26 15.70
N VAL A 260 17.72 -34.14 14.53
CA VAL A 260 18.85 -33.25 14.27
C VAL A 260 18.41 -32.17 13.32
N LEU A 261 18.50 -30.93 13.78
CA LEU A 261 18.25 -29.73 12.99
C LEU A 261 19.58 -29.00 12.80
N GLU A 262 19.97 -28.80 11.55
CA GLU A 262 21.09 -27.91 11.21
C GLU A 262 20.55 -26.68 10.48
N GLY A 263 20.88 -25.50 10.99
CA GLY A 263 20.48 -24.22 10.41
C GLY A 263 21.61 -23.21 10.39
N ASN A 264 21.27 -21.94 10.17
CA ASN A 264 22.25 -20.87 10.18
C ASN A 264 22.83 -20.64 11.60
N PRO A 265 24.12 -20.28 11.73
CA PRO A 265 24.74 -19.99 13.02
C PRO A 265 23.97 -18.92 13.80
N HIS A 266 23.87 -19.09 15.13
CA HIS A 266 23.25 -18.15 16.07
C HIS A 266 21.73 -17.93 15.91
N LEU A 267 21.03 -18.83 15.21
CA LEU A 267 19.57 -18.80 15.11
C LEU A 267 18.94 -20.02 15.79
N ALA A 268 17.77 -19.82 16.41
CA ALA A 268 17.03 -20.89 17.06
C ALA A 268 16.14 -21.61 16.04
N ALA A 269 16.13 -22.94 16.08
CA ALA A 269 15.21 -23.79 15.34
C ALA A 269 14.40 -24.63 16.33
N SER A 270 13.13 -24.85 16.01
CA SER A 270 12.23 -25.71 16.78
C SER A 270 11.57 -26.71 15.85
N TYR A 271 11.34 -27.91 16.35
CA TYR A 271 10.56 -28.95 15.67
C TYR A 271 9.36 -29.33 16.53
N ASP A 272 8.23 -29.55 15.89
CA ASP A 272 6.98 -29.99 16.52
C ASP A 272 6.47 -31.22 15.76
N ILE A 273 6.05 -32.24 16.51
CA ILE A 273 5.50 -33.50 15.99
C ILE A 273 3.99 -33.35 15.72
N GLY A 274 3.37 -32.25 16.18
CA GLY A 274 1.96 -31.94 16.01
C GLY A 274 1.04 -32.78 16.91
N ASP A 275 -0.26 -32.74 16.63
CA ASP A 275 -1.30 -33.43 17.41
C ASP A 275 -1.34 -34.95 17.11
N PHE A 276 -0.31 -35.69 17.51
CA PHE A 276 -0.32 -37.14 17.41
C PHE A 276 -1.32 -37.74 18.41
N LYS A 277 -2.45 -38.28 17.90
CA LYS A 277 -3.44 -38.99 18.73
C LYS A 277 -2.90 -40.34 19.17
N GLN A 278 -2.85 -40.56 20.48
CA GLN A 278 -2.73 -41.90 21.05
C GLN A 278 -3.91 -42.75 20.55
N GLY A 279 -3.60 -43.86 19.87
CA GLY A 279 -4.52 -44.98 19.67
C GLY A 279 -4.38 -45.97 20.82
#